data_AF-A0A3A8EQN7-F1
#
_entry.id   AF-A0A3A8EQN7-F1
#
_cell.length_a   1.000
_cell.length_b   1.000
_cell.length_c   1.000
_cell.angle_alpha   90.00
_cell.angle_beta   90.00
_cell.angle_gamma   90.00
#
_symmetry.space_group_name_H-M   'P 1'
#
loop_
_entity.id
_entity.type
_entity.pdbx_description
1 polymer ?
#
loop_
_entity_poly.entity_id
_entity_poly.type
_entity_poly.pdbx_seq_one_letter_code
_entity_poly.pdbx_strand_id
1 'polypeptide(L)'
;MPTTITFFPVDNGDMTLIKFGDLDATTLLIDVNIRQDADDPGKDVRDVAKDLRERLKKDENGRPYVDAFLLSHPDQDHCRGLTRHFYLGPLDKYPDDKKDDKDKKIVIREMWSSPIVFRRASKTHTLSDDAKVFNTEARRRIQLNRDKNFAVGNGDRIQIMGEDIDGKTDDLTSIVRKVDTRFSTINGKSSAFFSAFLLAPLDAQDDEEEEECLVKNQSSVILNITLAADAQTPDGAKFLTGGDAEVFIWNRQWQRHETEADVLEYDIMQAPHHCSWHSLSYDSWSDYGEKAKLDADARKALSQTRDGAVIVASCKPIADDDSDPPCIRAKREYVAIVDEAKGEFYCTGEYPSEKSLEPLVFTVTAQGVQPPSKKESGSKAAAVITSARTPMPHGAS
;
A
#
# COMPACT_ATOMS: atom_id res chain seq x y z
N MET A 1 4.10 5.17 21.27
CA MET A 1 4.99 5.50 20.13
C MET A 1 4.15 6.24 19.10
N PRO A 2 4.69 7.11 18.26
CA PRO A 2 3.86 7.72 17.22
C PRO A 2 3.52 6.70 16.12
N THR A 3 2.41 6.92 15.42
CA THR A 3 2.09 6.18 14.19
C THR A 3 3.09 6.57 13.10
N THR A 4 3.59 5.59 12.34
CA THR A 4 4.53 5.83 11.24
C THR A 4 4.14 5.08 9.97
N ILE A 5 4.39 5.69 8.81
CA ILE A 5 4.28 5.06 7.48
C ILE A 5 5.70 4.96 6.90
N THR A 6 6.10 3.77 6.47
CA THR A 6 7.42 3.51 5.88
C THR A 6 7.26 2.99 4.46
N PHE A 7 7.81 3.71 3.48
CA PHE A 7 7.93 3.26 2.09
C PHE A 7 9.34 2.71 1.87
N PHE A 8 9.45 1.47 1.41
CA PHE A 8 10.75 0.83 1.19
C PHE A 8 11.25 1.08 -0.24
N PRO A 9 12.57 1.29 -0.45
CA PRO A 9 13.13 1.46 -1.79
C PRO A 9 13.29 0.10 -2.48
N VAL A 10 12.24 -0.30 -3.20
CA VAL A 10 12.12 -1.64 -3.80
C VAL A 10 12.17 -1.63 -5.33
N ASP A 11 12.71 -0.58 -5.95
CA ASP A 11 12.66 -0.34 -7.42
C ASP A 11 11.20 -0.10 -7.86
N ASN A 12 10.85 -0.38 -9.12
CA ASN A 12 9.45 -0.43 -9.59
C ASN A 12 8.72 -1.60 -8.92
N GLY A 13 7.89 -1.25 -7.94
CA GLY A 13 7.08 -2.12 -7.12
C GLY A 13 6.74 -1.47 -5.79
N ASP A 14 5.83 -2.09 -5.05
CA ASP A 14 5.32 -1.52 -3.81
C ASP A 14 5.67 -2.36 -2.58
N MET A 15 6.00 -1.65 -1.50
CA MET A 15 6.15 -2.22 -0.17
C MET A 15 6.03 -1.08 0.85
N THR A 16 4.96 -1.09 1.62
CA THR A 16 4.65 -0.03 2.60
C THR A 16 4.27 -0.62 3.95
N LEU A 17 4.98 -0.25 5.02
CA LEU A 17 4.66 -0.66 6.39
C LEU A 17 4.06 0.50 7.17
N ILE A 18 2.85 0.31 7.70
CA ILE A 18 2.25 1.17 8.70
C ILE A 18 2.46 0.52 10.08
N LYS A 19 3.00 1.29 11.01
CA LYS A 19 3.10 0.92 12.43
C LYS A 19 2.28 1.90 13.24
N PHE A 20 1.22 1.42 13.88
CA PHE A 20 0.29 2.25 14.62
C PHE A 20 0.87 2.65 15.98
N GLY A 21 0.46 3.82 16.47
CA GLY A 21 0.91 4.39 17.74
C GLY A 21 0.29 3.77 19.00
N ASP A 22 -0.48 2.70 18.85
CA ASP A 22 -1.11 1.97 19.93
C ASP A 22 -0.10 1.23 20.82
N LEU A 23 -0.55 0.74 21.98
CA LEU A 23 0.30 0.01 22.93
C LEU A 23 0.86 -1.29 22.32
N ASP A 24 0.06 -1.96 21.51
CA ASP A 24 0.43 -3.17 20.80
C ASP A 24 1.36 -2.89 19.61
N ALA A 25 1.61 -1.61 19.28
CA ALA A 25 2.38 -1.17 18.11
C ALA A 25 2.04 -1.99 16.87
N THR A 26 0.74 -2.11 16.62
CA THR A 26 0.12 -2.94 15.59
C THR A 26 0.74 -2.59 14.24
N THR A 27 0.87 -3.59 13.36
CA THR A 27 1.48 -3.41 12.03
C THR A 27 0.57 -3.84 10.89
N LEU A 28 0.50 -3.02 9.85
CA LEU A 28 -0.09 -3.36 8.55
C LEU A 28 0.99 -3.23 7.47
N LEU A 29 1.30 -4.34 6.81
CA LEU A 29 2.14 -4.33 5.61
C LEU A 29 1.24 -4.35 4.37
N ILE A 30 1.50 -3.46 3.42
CA ILE A 30 0.80 -3.36 2.15
C ILE A 30 1.83 -3.67 1.06
N ASP A 31 1.54 -4.74 0.31
CA ASP A 31 2.38 -5.31 -0.75
C ASP A 31 3.80 -5.71 -0.32
N VAL A 32 4.50 -6.42 -1.21
CA VAL A 32 5.89 -6.82 -1.04
C VAL A 32 6.60 -6.97 -2.37
N ASN A 33 7.76 -6.33 -2.51
CA ASN A 33 8.67 -6.51 -3.65
C ASN A 33 10.11 -6.69 -3.18
N ILE A 34 10.40 -7.84 -2.57
CA ILE A 34 11.78 -8.16 -2.16
C ILE A 34 12.46 -8.91 -3.31
N ARG A 35 13.27 -8.18 -4.09
CA ARG A 35 14.01 -8.70 -5.23
C ARG A 35 15.15 -9.64 -4.77
N GLN A 36 15.50 -10.62 -5.60
CA GLN A 36 16.51 -11.63 -5.25
C GLN A 36 17.90 -11.03 -4.97
N ASP A 37 18.25 -9.94 -5.65
CA ASP A 37 19.51 -9.21 -5.46
C ASP A 37 19.57 -8.46 -4.13
N ALA A 38 18.43 -8.02 -3.58
CA ALA A 38 18.35 -7.44 -2.24
C ALA A 38 18.67 -8.46 -1.12
N ASP A 39 18.57 -9.75 -1.41
CA ASP A 39 18.95 -10.83 -0.49
C ASP A 39 20.42 -11.29 -0.65
N ASP A 40 21.16 -10.75 -1.63
CA ASP A 40 22.53 -11.15 -1.93
C ASP A 40 23.53 -10.15 -1.29
N PRO A 41 24.27 -10.53 -0.24
CA PRO A 41 25.22 -9.65 0.42
C PRO A 41 26.40 -9.23 -0.48
N GLY A 42 26.57 -9.86 -1.66
CA GLY A 42 27.53 -9.48 -2.69
C GLY A 42 27.01 -8.44 -3.68
N LYS A 43 25.74 -8.01 -3.58
CA LYS A 43 25.14 -6.97 -4.43
C LYS A 43 25.08 -5.65 -3.69
N ASP A 44 25.27 -4.57 -4.44
CA ASP A 44 25.08 -3.20 -3.95
C ASP A 44 23.59 -2.81 -4.04
N VAL A 45 22.73 -3.61 -3.40
CA VAL A 45 21.28 -3.41 -3.32
C VAL A 45 20.90 -3.44 -1.86
N ARG A 46 20.01 -2.54 -1.45
CA ARG A 46 19.59 -2.43 -0.06
C ARG A 46 18.81 -3.66 0.39
N ASP A 47 19.21 -4.21 1.53
CA ASP A 47 18.52 -5.33 2.19
C ASP A 47 17.22 -4.86 2.87
N VAL A 48 16.17 -4.71 2.07
CA VAL A 48 14.84 -4.28 2.51
C VAL A 48 14.16 -5.34 3.39
N ALA A 49 14.53 -6.62 3.27
CA ALA A 49 14.03 -7.69 4.13
C ALA A 49 14.52 -7.49 5.57
N LYS A 50 15.79 -7.15 5.74
CA LYS A 50 16.35 -6.76 7.03
C LYS A 50 15.70 -5.48 7.57
N ASP A 51 15.55 -4.44 6.74
CA ASP A 51 14.88 -3.20 7.16
C ASP A 51 13.47 -3.45 7.70
N LEU A 52 12.70 -4.33 7.04
CA LEU A 52 11.38 -4.77 7.50
C LEU A 52 11.51 -5.49 8.84
N ARG A 53 12.35 -6.53 8.94
CA ARG A 53 12.51 -7.35 10.14
C ARG A 53 12.87 -6.54 11.39
N GLU A 54 13.73 -5.54 11.25
CA GLU A 54 14.11 -4.64 12.35
C GLU A 54 12.93 -3.83 12.92
N ARG A 55 11.82 -3.72 12.17
CA ARG A 55 10.59 -3.01 12.59
C ARG A 55 9.53 -3.92 13.17
N LEU A 56 9.64 -5.23 12.99
CA LEU A 56 8.62 -6.20 13.38
C LEU A 56 8.79 -6.66 14.82
N LYS A 57 7.65 -6.92 15.47
CA LYS A 57 7.60 -7.64 16.74
C LYS A 57 7.74 -9.14 16.49
N LYS A 58 8.03 -9.85 17.57
CA LYS A 58 8.07 -11.31 17.61
C LYS A 58 6.98 -11.84 18.53
N ASP A 59 6.41 -12.98 18.17
CA ASP A 59 5.44 -13.66 19.02
C ASP A 59 6.14 -14.44 20.16
N GLU A 60 5.35 -15.17 20.96
CA GLU A 60 5.82 -15.97 22.09
C GLU A 60 6.80 -17.10 21.70
N ASN A 61 6.78 -17.54 20.44
CA ASN A 61 7.72 -18.53 19.88
C ASN A 61 8.92 -17.86 19.19
N GLY A 62 9.05 -16.53 19.32
CA GLY A 62 10.10 -15.76 18.69
C GLY A 62 9.96 -15.66 17.18
N ARG A 63 8.76 -15.81 16.61
CA ARG A 63 8.51 -15.67 15.17
C ARG A 63 8.24 -14.21 14.84
N PRO A 64 8.95 -13.58 13.88
CA PRO A 64 8.62 -12.23 13.45
C PRO A 64 7.26 -12.21 12.76
N TYR A 65 6.45 -11.17 12.97
CA TYR A 65 5.11 -11.12 12.41
C TYR A 65 4.67 -9.71 11.98
N VAL A 66 3.70 -9.67 11.07
CA VAL A 66 2.82 -8.52 10.82
C VAL A 66 1.41 -8.84 11.32
N ASP A 67 0.71 -7.86 11.88
CA ASP A 67 -0.65 -8.08 12.38
C ASP A 67 -1.66 -8.20 11.25
N ALA A 68 -1.49 -7.40 10.19
CA ALA A 68 -2.19 -7.56 8.92
C ALA A 68 -1.25 -7.42 7.72
N PHE A 69 -1.59 -8.12 6.63
CA PHE A 69 -0.94 -8.00 5.34
C PHE A 69 -2.01 -7.78 4.27
N LEU A 70 -1.95 -6.65 3.55
CA LEU A 70 -2.75 -6.39 2.37
C LEU A 70 -1.93 -6.68 1.12
N LEU A 71 -2.49 -7.47 0.21
CA LEU A 71 -2.03 -7.51 -1.18
C LEU A 71 -3.04 -6.75 -2.04
N SER A 72 -2.60 -5.66 -2.67
CA SER A 72 -3.43 -4.78 -3.48
C SER A 72 -3.92 -5.47 -4.76
N HIS A 73 -3.01 -6.19 -5.43
CA HIS A 73 -3.25 -6.98 -6.64
C HIS A 73 -2.09 -7.99 -6.86
N PRO A 74 -2.22 -8.95 -7.81
CA PRO A 74 -1.33 -10.10 -7.87
C PRO A 74 -0.13 -9.96 -8.82
N ASP A 75 0.13 -8.77 -9.36
CA ASP A 75 1.25 -8.54 -10.26
C ASP A 75 2.56 -8.72 -9.50
N GLN A 76 3.62 -9.07 -10.25
CA GLN A 76 4.82 -9.64 -9.62
C GLN A 76 5.50 -8.64 -8.68
N ASP A 77 5.58 -7.39 -9.07
CA ASP A 77 6.15 -6.27 -8.31
C ASP A 77 5.31 -5.82 -7.09
N HIS A 78 4.20 -6.51 -6.79
CA HIS A 78 3.43 -6.34 -5.56
C HIS A 78 3.48 -7.58 -4.64
N CYS A 79 3.96 -8.72 -5.14
CA CYS A 79 4.06 -9.96 -4.39
C CYS A 79 5.43 -10.65 -4.40
N ARG A 80 6.44 -10.10 -5.11
CA ARG A 80 7.75 -10.73 -5.28
C ARG A 80 8.45 -10.96 -3.95
N GLY A 81 8.93 -12.18 -3.76
CA GLY A 81 9.70 -12.58 -2.58
C GLY A 81 8.82 -13.05 -1.42
N LEU A 82 7.49 -13.06 -1.59
CA LEU A 82 6.54 -13.51 -0.57
C LEU A 82 6.84 -14.94 -0.10
N THR A 83 6.99 -15.91 -1.01
CA THR A 83 7.25 -17.32 -0.66
C THR A 83 8.60 -17.54 -0.01
N ARG A 84 9.57 -16.64 -0.20
CA ARG A 84 10.87 -16.68 0.47
C ARG A 84 10.78 -16.15 1.89
N HIS A 85 10.16 -14.99 2.05
CA HIS A 85 10.22 -14.21 3.29
C HIS A 85 9.07 -14.46 4.26
N PHE A 86 7.92 -14.94 3.78
CA PHE A 86 6.71 -15.14 4.57
C PHE A 86 6.31 -16.62 4.68
N TYR A 87 5.62 -16.92 5.77
CA TYR A 87 5.02 -18.22 6.02
C TYR A 87 3.55 -18.22 5.60
N LEU A 88 3.22 -19.11 4.68
CA LEU A 88 1.88 -19.27 4.09
C LEU A 88 1.41 -20.69 4.40
N GLY A 89 0.69 -20.82 5.51
CA GLY A 89 0.17 -22.10 5.99
C GLY A 89 -0.24 -22.07 7.46
N PRO A 90 -0.70 -23.22 8.00
CA PRO A 90 -1.10 -23.37 9.39
C PRO A 90 0.06 -23.18 10.38
N LEU A 91 -0.10 -22.33 11.40
CA LEU A 91 0.98 -21.99 12.34
C LEU A 91 1.47 -23.14 13.23
N ASP A 92 0.70 -24.21 13.36
CA ASP A 92 1.10 -25.46 14.02
C ASP A 92 2.11 -26.27 13.18
N LYS A 93 2.22 -25.96 11.88
CA LYS A 93 3.18 -26.54 10.93
C LYS A 93 4.31 -25.57 10.58
N TYR A 94 4.49 -24.51 11.35
CA TYR A 94 5.54 -23.52 11.11
C TYR A 94 6.94 -24.15 11.24
N PRO A 95 7.76 -24.18 10.17
CA PRO A 95 8.97 -25.01 10.13
C PRO A 95 10.19 -24.34 10.78
N ASP A 96 10.13 -23.04 11.06
CA ASP A 96 11.32 -22.24 11.36
C ASP A 96 11.49 -21.94 12.86
N ASP A 97 10.73 -22.58 13.75
CA ASP A 97 10.79 -22.28 15.20
C ASP A 97 12.19 -22.40 15.79
N LYS A 98 12.96 -23.36 15.26
CA LYS A 98 14.32 -23.69 15.70
C LYS A 98 15.41 -22.99 14.88
N LYS A 99 15.05 -22.19 13.87
CA LYS A 99 16.00 -21.43 13.06
C LYS A 99 16.40 -20.13 13.75
N ASP A 100 17.54 -19.59 13.34
CA ASP A 100 17.96 -18.24 13.72
C ASP A 100 16.97 -17.21 13.18
N ASP A 101 16.86 -16.08 13.87
CA ASP A 101 15.88 -15.03 13.59
C ASP A 101 15.88 -14.52 12.14
N LYS A 102 17.08 -14.39 11.56
CA LYS A 102 17.28 -13.97 10.17
C LYS A 102 16.72 -14.98 9.14
N ASP A 103 16.62 -16.25 9.54
CA ASP A 103 16.21 -17.37 8.68
C ASP A 103 14.75 -17.79 8.94
N LYS A 104 14.07 -17.15 9.90
CA LYS A 104 12.64 -17.35 10.20
C LYS A 104 11.77 -16.64 9.19
N LYS A 105 10.79 -17.33 8.62
CA LYS A 105 9.74 -16.69 7.81
C LYS A 105 8.83 -15.79 8.64
N ILE A 106 8.46 -14.64 8.10
CA ILE A 106 7.54 -13.71 8.75
C ILE A 106 6.13 -14.29 8.73
N VAL A 107 5.46 -14.26 9.89
CA VAL A 107 4.07 -14.69 10.04
C VAL A 107 3.11 -13.57 9.62
N ILE A 108 2.12 -13.91 8.80
CA ILE A 108 0.97 -13.04 8.50
C ILE A 108 -0.20 -13.44 9.40
N ARG A 109 -0.51 -12.62 10.42
CA ARG A 109 -1.58 -12.95 11.38
C ARG A 109 -2.98 -12.84 10.76
N GLU A 110 -3.23 -11.80 9.98
CA GLU A 110 -4.45 -11.59 9.18
C GLU A 110 -4.08 -11.21 7.74
N MET A 111 -4.71 -11.85 6.75
CA MET A 111 -4.55 -11.49 5.33
C MET A 111 -5.69 -10.60 4.89
N TRP A 112 -5.42 -9.59 4.07
CA TRP A 112 -6.41 -8.81 3.36
C TRP A 112 -6.21 -9.05 1.87
N SER A 113 -7.27 -9.46 1.19
CA SER A 113 -7.21 -9.87 -0.22
C SER A 113 -8.55 -9.60 -0.88
N SER A 114 -8.56 -9.36 -2.19
CA SER A 114 -9.78 -9.38 -2.99
C SER A 114 -9.78 -10.55 -3.97
N PRO A 115 -10.82 -11.40 -4.03
CA PRO A 115 -10.94 -12.40 -5.10
C PRO A 115 -11.14 -11.75 -6.48
N ILE A 116 -11.69 -10.54 -6.54
CA ILE A 116 -11.99 -9.82 -7.78
C ILE A 116 -10.70 -9.47 -8.52
N VAL A 117 -9.69 -8.93 -7.82
CA VAL A 117 -8.40 -8.56 -8.44
C VAL A 117 -7.68 -9.79 -9.00
N PHE A 118 -7.69 -10.91 -8.27
CA PHE A 118 -7.12 -12.17 -8.76
C PHE A 118 -7.85 -12.74 -9.97
N ARG A 119 -9.19 -12.67 -9.98
CA ARG A 119 -10.00 -13.12 -11.13
C ARG A 119 -9.68 -12.29 -12.37
N ARG A 120 -9.64 -10.96 -12.23
CA ARG A 120 -9.39 -10.04 -13.35
C ARG A 120 -7.98 -10.17 -13.90
N ALA A 121 -6.96 -10.17 -13.04
CA ALA A 121 -5.57 -10.36 -13.45
C ALA A 121 -5.35 -11.69 -14.21
N SER A 122 -6.00 -12.77 -13.78
CA SER A 122 -5.90 -14.08 -14.45
C SER A 122 -6.47 -14.09 -15.88
N LYS A 123 -7.24 -13.07 -16.29
CA LYS A 123 -7.74 -12.92 -17.67
C LYS A 123 -6.69 -12.30 -18.61
N THR A 124 -5.79 -11.47 -18.10
CA THR A 124 -4.84 -10.69 -18.91
C THR A 124 -3.42 -11.25 -18.86
N HIS A 125 -3.03 -11.93 -17.79
CA HIS A 125 -1.69 -12.50 -17.69
C HIS A 125 -1.61 -13.74 -16.78
N THR A 126 -0.46 -14.42 -16.82
CA THR A 126 -0.19 -15.59 -15.99
C THR A 126 0.32 -15.16 -14.62
N LEU A 127 -0.37 -15.58 -13.55
CA LEU A 127 0.05 -15.28 -12.18
C LEU A 127 1.46 -15.83 -11.87
N SER A 128 2.24 -15.04 -11.13
CA SER A 128 3.52 -15.49 -10.57
C SER A 128 3.35 -16.62 -9.55
N ASP A 129 4.44 -17.30 -9.21
CA ASP A 129 4.36 -18.36 -8.18
C ASP A 129 4.06 -17.78 -6.79
N ASP A 130 4.59 -16.59 -6.47
CA ASP A 130 4.25 -15.87 -5.24
C ASP A 130 2.75 -15.55 -5.18
N ALA A 131 2.17 -15.02 -6.27
CA ALA A 131 0.74 -14.74 -6.36
C ALA A 131 -0.13 -16.00 -6.23
N LYS A 132 0.26 -17.11 -6.88
CA LYS A 132 -0.44 -18.40 -6.76
C LYS A 132 -0.46 -18.92 -5.32
N VAL A 133 0.67 -18.84 -4.61
CA VAL A 133 0.75 -19.31 -3.23
C VAL A 133 -0.05 -18.39 -2.30
N PHE A 134 0.00 -17.07 -2.50
CA PHE A 134 -0.86 -16.13 -1.75
C PHE A 134 -2.34 -16.45 -1.92
N ASN A 135 -2.80 -16.62 -3.16
CA ASN A 135 -4.19 -16.95 -3.46
C ASN A 135 -4.61 -18.30 -2.85
N THR A 136 -3.71 -19.29 -2.89
CA THR A 136 -3.95 -20.61 -2.28
C THR A 136 -4.12 -20.49 -0.76
N GLU A 137 -3.27 -19.71 -0.10
CA GLU A 137 -3.37 -19.47 1.34
C GLU A 137 -4.62 -18.67 1.69
N ALA A 138 -5.00 -17.65 0.90
CA ALA A 138 -6.23 -16.90 1.08
C ALA A 138 -7.46 -17.84 1.03
N ARG A 139 -7.53 -18.72 0.03
CA ARG A 139 -8.60 -19.73 -0.09
C ARG A 139 -8.62 -20.70 1.09
N ARG A 140 -7.46 -21.13 1.59
CA ARG A 140 -7.36 -21.97 2.80
C ARG A 140 -7.98 -21.26 4.00
N ARG A 141 -7.64 -19.98 4.22
CA ARG A 141 -8.17 -19.19 5.34
C ARG A 141 -9.66 -18.95 5.22
N ILE A 142 -10.18 -18.68 4.02
CA ILE A 142 -11.62 -18.53 3.78
C ILE A 142 -12.36 -19.82 4.14
N GLN A 143 -11.89 -20.97 3.64
CA GLN A 143 -12.51 -22.26 3.95
C GLN A 143 -12.48 -22.53 5.46
N LEU A 144 -11.36 -22.27 6.11
CA LEU A 144 -11.23 -22.49 7.56
C LEU A 144 -12.14 -21.56 8.37
N ASN A 145 -12.37 -20.32 7.92
CA ASN A 145 -13.34 -19.42 8.54
C ASN A 145 -14.76 -19.98 8.41
N ARG A 146 -15.16 -20.51 7.26
CA ARG A 146 -16.45 -21.20 7.10
C ARG A 146 -16.57 -22.38 8.08
N ASP A 147 -15.56 -23.26 8.09
CA ASP A 147 -15.56 -24.47 8.91
C ASP A 147 -15.62 -24.19 10.42
N LYS A 148 -15.07 -23.04 10.84
CA LYS A 148 -15.00 -22.62 12.24
C LYS A 148 -15.97 -21.50 12.60
N ASN A 149 -16.95 -21.21 11.76
CA ASN A 149 -17.94 -20.15 11.99
C ASN A 149 -17.29 -18.80 12.36
N PHE A 150 -16.25 -18.43 11.61
CA PHE A 150 -15.44 -17.21 11.76
C PHE A 150 -14.68 -17.07 13.08
N ALA A 151 -14.66 -18.10 13.92
CA ALA A 151 -13.89 -18.15 15.17
C ALA A 151 -12.49 -18.74 14.93
N VAL A 152 -11.60 -17.94 14.34
CA VAL A 152 -10.22 -18.35 14.00
C VAL A 152 -9.16 -17.52 14.73
N GLY A 153 -7.96 -18.10 14.88
CA GLY A 153 -6.82 -17.48 15.56
C GLY A 153 -5.86 -16.73 14.62
N ASN A 154 -4.78 -16.19 15.20
CA ASN A 154 -3.66 -15.62 14.43
C ASN A 154 -3.16 -16.64 13.39
N GLY A 155 -2.86 -16.18 12.18
CA GLY A 155 -2.37 -17.02 11.08
C GLY A 155 -3.48 -17.65 10.23
N ASP A 156 -4.73 -17.59 10.68
CA ASP A 156 -5.90 -18.11 9.97
C ASP A 156 -6.94 -17.03 9.65
N ARG A 157 -6.78 -15.81 10.17
CA ARG A 157 -7.68 -14.68 9.86
C ARG A 157 -7.47 -14.19 8.44
N ILE A 158 -8.58 -13.79 7.82
CA ILE A 158 -8.61 -13.12 6.52
C ILE A 158 -9.76 -12.12 6.49
N GLN A 159 -9.56 -11.00 5.79
CA GLN A 159 -10.59 -10.05 5.38
C GLN A 159 -10.65 -10.03 3.84
N ILE A 160 -11.85 -10.09 3.29
CA ILE A 160 -12.12 -9.99 1.86
C ILE A 160 -12.47 -8.55 1.51
N MET A 161 -11.73 -7.97 0.57
CA MET A 161 -11.93 -6.61 0.10
C MET A 161 -12.83 -6.61 -1.14
N GLY A 162 -14.08 -6.19 -0.98
CA GLY A 162 -15.11 -6.17 -2.02
C GLY A 162 -15.97 -7.43 -2.04
N GLU A 163 -17.22 -7.26 -2.45
CA GLU A 163 -18.16 -8.35 -2.72
C GLU A 163 -17.85 -8.96 -4.09
N ASP A 164 -17.83 -10.28 -4.19
CA ASP A 164 -17.54 -10.98 -5.44
C ASP A 164 -18.84 -11.34 -6.17
N ILE A 165 -18.75 -11.53 -7.48
CA ILE A 165 -19.88 -11.81 -8.38
C ILE A 165 -20.63 -13.08 -7.98
N ASP A 166 -21.88 -13.20 -8.43
CA ASP A 166 -22.71 -14.40 -8.30
C ASP A 166 -22.90 -14.88 -6.86
N GLY A 167 -22.85 -13.97 -5.88
CA GLY A 167 -23.02 -14.28 -4.46
C GLY A 167 -21.89 -15.12 -3.86
N LYS A 168 -20.71 -15.17 -4.49
CA LYS A 168 -19.54 -15.94 -4.01
C LYS A 168 -19.05 -15.55 -2.62
N THR A 169 -19.44 -14.37 -2.15
CA THR A 169 -19.12 -13.82 -0.83
C THR A 169 -20.32 -13.69 0.11
N ASP A 170 -21.53 -14.11 -0.29
CA ASP A 170 -22.76 -13.91 0.49
C ASP A 170 -22.72 -14.63 1.84
N ASP A 171 -22.06 -15.78 1.89
CA ASP A 171 -21.87 -16.56 3.12
C ASP A 171 -20.69 -16.06 3.98
N LEU A 172 -19.96 -15.03 3.53
CA LEU A 172 -18.72 -14.54 4.15
C LEU A 172 -18.87 -13.18 4.85
N THR A 173 -20.10 -12.75 5.15
CA THR A 173 -20.41 -11.41 5.70
C THR A 173 -19.57 -10.98 6.91
N SER A 174 -19.08 -11.90 7.74
CA SER A 174 -18.24 -11.59 8.91
C SER A 174 -16.81 -11.16 8.56
N ILE A 175 -16.37 -11.46 7.34
CA ILE A 175 -15.00 -11.18 6.88
C ILE A 175 -14.98 -10.37 5.58
N VAL A 176 -16.13 -10.02 4.99
CA VAL A 176 -16.22 -9.21 3.78
C VAL A 176 -16.34 -7.73 4.13
N ARG A 177 -15.52 -6.90 3.49
CA ARG A 177 -15.60 -5.45 3.52
C ARG A 177 -16.22 -4.98 2.22
N LYS A 178 -17.35 -4.28 2.33
CA LYS A 178 -18.07 -3.74 1.17
C LYS A 178 -17.34 -2.50 0.67
N VAL A 179 -17.32 -2.32 -0.65
CA VAL A 179 -16.90 -1.07 -1.27
C VAL A 179 -17.80 0.06 -0.77
N ASP A 180 -17.25 1.26 -0.64
CA ASP A 180 -17.89 2.45 -0.07
C ASP A 180 -18.28 2.34 1.40
N THR A 181 -17.58 1.47 2.16
CA THR A 181 -17.79 1.37 3.60
C THR A 181 -16.50 1.54 4.39
N ARG A 182 -16.66 1.96 5.65
CA ARG A 182 -15.55 2.09 6.60
C ARG A 182 -15.43 0.85 7.48
N PHE A 183 -14.19 0.49 7.81
CA PHE A 183 -13.88 -0.46 8.87
C PHE A 183 -12.73 0.05 9.75
N SER A 184 -12.63 -0.47 10.97
CA SER A 184 -11.65 -0.05 11.98
C SER A 184 -11.06 -1.23 12.75
N THR A 185 -11.10 -2.43 12.16
CA THR A 185 -10.59 -3.65 12.79
C THR A 185 -9.31 -4.12 12.10
N ILE A 186 -8.31 -4.49 12.89
CA ILE A 186 -7.09 -5.15 12.43
C ILE A 186 -6.88 -6.41 13.27
N ASN A 187 -6.62 -7.54 12.63
CA ASN A 187 -6.34 -8.81 13.28
C ASN A 187 -7.41 -9.22 14.31
N GLY A 188 -8.69 -9.00 13.96
CA GLY A 188 -9.85 -9.30 14.81
C GLY A 188 -10.10 -8.35 15.98
N LYS A 189 -9.36 -7.23 16.11
CA LYS A 189 -9.56 -6.23 17.16
C LYS A 189 -9.95 -4.88 16.59
N SER A 190 -10.89 -4.18 17.20
CA SER A 190 -11.16 -2.77 16.91
C SER A 190 -9.96 -1.90 17.32
N SER A 191 -9.64 -0.91 16.50
CA SER A 191 -8.53 0.02 16.72
C SER A 191 -9.06 1.46 16.81
N ALA A 192 -8.53 2.22 17.76
CA ALA A 192 -8.72 3.67 17.82
C ALA A 192 -7.68 4.42 16.97
N PHE A 193 -6.67 3.72 16.45
CA PHE A 193 -5.56 4.29 15.66
C PHE A 193 -5.72 4.06 14.15
N PHE A 194 -6.76 3.33 13.75
CA PHE A 194 -7.00 2.92 12.37
C PHE A 194 -8.48 2.98 12.01
N SER A 195 -8.78 3.62 10.89
CA SER A 195 -9.97 3.35 10.09
C SER A 195 -9.60 3.36 8.62
N ALA A 196 -10.24 2.55 7.78
CA ALA A 196 -10.06 2.60 6.34
C ALA A 196 -11.40 2.64 5.62
N PHE A 197 -11.48 3.43 4.55
CA PHE A 197 -12.57 3.45 3.58
C PHE A 197 -12.14 2.65 2.34
N LEU A 198 -12.94 1.65 1.95
CA LEU A 198 -12.64 0.80 0.78
C LEU A 198 -13.24 1.42 -0.49
N LEU A 199 -12.38 1.93 -1.38
CA LEU A 199 -12.79 2.61 -2.63
C LEU A 199 -12.90 1.65 -3.82
N ALA A 200 -12.07 0.61 -3.84
CA ALA A 200 -12.04 -0.40 -4.89
C ALA A 200 -11.47 -1.72 -4.34
N PRO A 201 -11.65 -2.87 -5.02
CA PRO A 201 -12.03 -3.02 -6.43
C PRO A 201 -13.50 -2.71 -6.71
N LEU A 202 -13.77 -2.09 -7.86
CA LEU A 202 -15.13 -1.79 -8.32
C LEU A 202 -15.83 -3.06 -8.80
N ASP A 203 -17.13 -3.16 -8.52
CA ASP A 203 -18.00 -4.16 -9.14
C ASP A 203 -18.51 -3.64 -10.49
N ALA A 204 -18.54 -4.52 -11.50
CA ALA A 204 -19.02 -4.19 -12.84
C ALA A 204 -20.56 -4.17 -12.94
N GLN A 205 -21.30 -4.53 -11.88
CA GLN A 205 -22.77 -4.50 -11.84
C GLN A 205 -23.42 -5.24 -13.04
N ASP A 206 -22.88 -6.40 -13.40
CA ASP A 206 -23.29 -7.21 -14.56
C ASP A 206 -23.12 -6.53 -15.95
N ASP A 207 -22.36 -5.44 -16.05
CA ASP A 207 -21.98 -4.80 -17.31
C ASP A 207 -20.66 -5.42 -17.85
N GLU A 208 -20.75 -6.11 -18.99
CA GLU A 208 -19.61 -6.77 -19.63
C GLU A 208 -18.56 -5.76 -20.17
N GLU A 209 -18.99 -4.62 -20.69
CA GLU A 209 -18.08 -3.58 -21.20
C GLU A 209 -17.31 -2.92 -20.05
N GLU A 210 -17.99 -2.69 -18.92
CA GLU A 210 -17.37 -2.19 -17.70
C GLU A 210 -16.40 -3.21 -17.11
N GLU A 211 -16.76 -4.50 -17.04
CA GLU A 211 -15.84 -5.55 -16.57
C GLU A 211 -14.59 -5.63 -17.46
N GLU A 212 -14.71 -5.48 -18.79
CA GLU A 212 -13.54 -5.39 -19.67
C GLU A 212 -12.67 -4.18 -19.36
N CYS A 213 -13.25 -3.01 -19.09
CA CYS A 213 -12.50 -1.81 -18.73
C CYS A 213 -11.77 -2.00 -17.39
N LEU A 214 -12.43 -2.59 -16.39
CA LEU A 214 -11.86 -2.89 -15.08
C LEU A 214 -10.71 -3.92 -15.17
N VAL A 215 -10.82 -4.88 -16.11
CA VAL A 215 -9.76 -5.86 -16.38
C VAL A 215 -8.56 -5.20 -17.05
N LYS A 216 -8.77 -4.27 -17.99
CA LYS A 216 -7.70 -3.61 -18.75
C LYS A 216 -6.95 -2.55 -17.94
N ASN A 217 -7.60 -1.90 -16.97
CA ASN A 217 -7.06 -0.75 -16.22
C ASN A 217 -6.55 -1.13 -14.82
N GLN A 218 -6.01 -2.34 -14.68
CA GLN A 218 -5.33 -2.81 -13.47
C GLN A 218 -6.12 -2.58 -12.17
N SER A 219 -7.28 -3.25 -12.05
CA SER A 219 -8.10 -3.20 -10.83
C SER A 219 -7.31 -3.64 -9.59
N SER A 220 -7.09 -2.69 -8.67
CA SER A 220 -6.42 -2.90 -7.38
C SER A 220 -7.38 -2.71 -6.20
N VAL A 221 -7.00 -3.19 -5.01
CA VAL A 221 -7.62 -2.74 -3.75
C VAL A 221 -7.16 -1.30 -3.47
N ILE A 222 -8.10 -0.38 -3.36
CA ILE A 222 -7.84 1.03 -3.04
C ILE A 222 -8.39 1.32 -1.65
N LEU A 223 -7.54 1.81 -0.75
CA LEU A 223 -7.90 2.22 0.60
C LEU A 223 -7.51 3.67 0.86
N ASN A 224 -8.43 4.42 1.47
CA ASN A 224 -8.08 5.64 2.19
C ASN A 224 -8.07 5.34 3.70
N ILE A 225 -6.89 5.37 4.31
CA ILE A 225 -6.64 4.97 5.69
C ILE A 225 -6.48 6.20 6.57
N THR A 226 -7.39 6.40 7.52
CA THR A 226 -7.28 7.38 8.60
C THR A 226 -6.43 6.83 9.73
N LEU A 227 -5.42 7.61 10.12
CA LEU A 227 -4.38 7.29 11.09
C LEU A 227 -4.46 8.26 12.27
N ALA A 228 -4.54 7.74 13.48
CA ALA A 228 -4.46 8.59 14.67
C ALA A 228 -3.00 8.99 14.95
N ALA A 229 -2.80 10.24 15.36
CA ALA A 229 -1.53 10.67 15.94
C ALA A 229 -1.41 10.17 17.39
N ASP A 230 -2.51 10.26 18.13
CA ASP A 230 -2.66 9.83 19.52
C ASP A 230 -4.16 9.61 19.84
N ALA A 231 -4.48 9.31 21.10
CA ALA A 231 -5.85 9.04 21.54
C ALA A 231 -6.77 10.28 21.50
N GLN A 232 -6.20 11.48 21.40
CA GLN A 232 -6.93 12.75 21.36
C GLN A 232 -7.08 13.27 19.92
N THR A 233 -6.26 12.77 18.99
CA THR A 233 -6.21 13.18 17.59
C THR A 233 -6.40 11.96 16.67
N PRO A 234 -7.65 11.46 16.53
CA PRO A 234 -7.95 10.23 15.79
C PRO A 234 -7.87 10.39 14.26
N ASP A 235 -8.05 11.60 13.73
CA ASP A 235 -7.78 11.97 12.32
C ASP A 235 -6.47 12.77 12.27
N GLY A 236 -5.36 12.10 12.57
CA GLY A 236 -4.03 12.70 12.57
C GLY A 236 -3.38 12.74 11.18
N ALA A 237 -3.72 11.80 10.30
CA ALA A 237 -3.38 11.81 8.89
C ALA A 237 -4.30 10.86 8.10
N LYS A 238 -4.50 11.12 6.81
CA LYS A 238 -5.10 10.20 5.83
C LYS A 238 -4.02 9.70 4.86
N PHE A 239 -3.95 8.39 4.66
CA PHE A 239 -3.06 7.73 3.71
C PHE A 239 -3.86 7.04 2.61
N LEU A 240 -3.72 7.51 1.37
CA LEU A 240 -4.35 6.93 0.19
C LEU A 240 -3.37 5.99 -0.54
N THR A 241 -3.76 4.73 -0.70
CA THR A 241 -3.01 3.72 -1.46
C THR A 241 -3.89 3.13 -2.55
N GLY A 242 -3.36 3.09 -3.77
CA GLY A 242 -4.11 2.70 -4.97
C GLY A 242 -3.64 1.42 -5.67
N GLY A 243 -2.48 0.87 -5.29
CA GLY A 243 -1.78 -0.10 -6.13
C GLY A 243 -1.60 0.43 -7.55
N ASP A 244 -1.92 -0.38 -8.53
CA ASP A 244 -1.72 -0.05 -9.95
C ASP A 244 -2.97 0.44 -10.66
N ALA A 245 -3.99 0.86 -9.91
CA ALA A 245 -5.22 1.39 -10.49
C ALA A 245 -4.95 2.49 -11.54
N GLU A 246 -5.41 2.26 -12.77
CA GLU A 246 -5.23 3.17 -13.89
C GLU A 246 -6.40 4.15 -14.06
N VAL A 247 -6.28 5.02 -15.07
CA VAL A 247 -7.11 6.21 -15.31
C VAL A 247 -8.61 5.92 -15.27
N PHE A 248 -9.06 4.78 -15.81
CA PHE A 248 -10.48 4.42 -15.78
C PHE A 248 -10.99 4.31 -14.34
N ILE A 249 -10.20 3.69 -13.46
CA ILE A 249 -10.58 3.51 -12.06
C ILE A 249 -10.65 4.87 -11.37
N TRP A 250 -9.65 5.73 -11.53
CA TRP A 250 -9.63 7.05 -10.89
C TRP A 250 -10.72 8.00 -11.42
N ASN A 251 -10.99 7.94 -12.73
CA ASN A 251 -12.12 8.65 -13.34
C ASN A 251 -13.45 8.21 -12.69
N ARG A 252 -13.67 6.90 -12.52
CA ARG A 252 -14.84 6.36 -11.80
C ARG A 252 -14.88 6.77 -10.34
N GLN A 253 -13.74 6.81 -9.65
CA GLN A 253 -13.69 7.30 -8.26
C GLN A 253 -14.17 8.75 -8.17
N TRP A 254 -13.78 9.61 -9.11
CA TRP A 254 -14.30 10.99 -9.16
C TRP A 254 -15.82 11.00 -9.40
N GLN A 255 -16.32 10.29 -10.41
CA GLN A 255 -17.76 10.25 -10.73
C GLN A 255 -18.61 9.80 -9.55
N ARG A 256 -18.12 8.84 -8.75
CA ARG A 256 -18.83 8.29 -7.59
C ARG A 256 -18.79 9.20 -6.36
N HIS A 257 -17.76 10.02 -6.23
CA HIS A 257 -17.46 10.74 -4.99
C HIS A 257 -17.29 12.26 -5.16
N GLU A 258 -17.58 12.86 -6.32
CA GLU A 258 -17.42 14.30 -6.51
C GLU A 258 -18.29 15.16 -5.56
N THR A 259 -19.40 14.60 -5.07
CA THR A 259 -20.26 15.24 -4.05
C THR A 259 -19.82 14.97 -2.60
N GLU A 260 -18.94 13.98 -2.39
CA GLU A 260 -18.44 13.50 -1.09
C GLU A 260 -16.91 13.28 -1.19
N ALA A 261 -16.19 14.29 -1.68
CA ALA A 261 -14.78 14.13 -2.05
C ALA A 261 -13.85 13.89 -0.84
N ASP A 262 -14.34 14.03 0.40
CA ASP A 262 -13.59 13.79 1.64
C ASP A 262 -13.13 12.33 1.80
N VAL A 263 -13.78 11.38 1.10
CA VAL A 263 -13.34 9.97 1.05
C VAL A 263 -12.08 9.78 0.19
N LEU A 264 -11.76 10.75 -0.66
CA LEU A 264 -10.54 10.79 -1.48
C LEU A 264 -9.46 11.70 -0.86
N GLU A 265 -9.80 12.55 0.11
CA GLU A 265 -8.84 13.43 0.78
C GLU A 265 -7.66 12.69 1.40
N TYR A 266 -6.45 13.22 1.26
CA TYR A 266 -5.25 12.62 1.86
C TYR A 266 -4.22 13.63 2.35
N ASP A 267 -3.44 13.18 3.33
CA ASP A 267 -2.20 13.82 3.78
C ASP A 267 -0.98 13.14 3.17
N ILE A 268 -1.08 11.84 2.87
CA ILE A 268 -0.07 11.10 2.11
C ILE A 268 -0.78 10.27 1.04
N MET A 269 -0.28 10.29 -0.19
CA MET A 269 -0.70 9.35 -1.23
C MET A 269 0.51 8.60 -1.78
N GLN A 270 0.39 7.28 -1.92
CA GLN A 270 1.29 6.50 -2.74
C GLN A 270 0.86 6.70 -4.20
N ALA A 271 1.73 7.28 -5.04
CA ALA A 271 1.42 7.58 -6.43
C ALA A 271 1.04 6.27 -7.15
N PRO A 272 -0.18 6.15 -7.69
CA PRO A 272 -0.64 4.91 -8.30
C PRO A 272 0.27 4.44 -9.44
N HIS A 273 0.38 3.12 -9.57
CA HIS A 273 1.13 2.45 -10.63
C HIS A 273 2.55 3.02 -10.76
N HIS A 274 3.24 3.17 -9.62
CA HIS A 274 4.63 3.63 -9.55
C HIS A 274 4.89 4.98 -10.24
N CYS A 275 3.93 5.92 -10.18
CA CYS A 275 3.95 7.18 -10.91
C CYS A 275 3.83 7.00 -12.45
N SER A 276 2.95 6.08 -12.88
CA SER A 276 2.62 5.88 -14.29
C SER A 276 1.76 7.03 -14.85
N TRP A 277 1.93 7.34 -16.13
CA TRP A 277 1.00 8.23 -16.83
C TRP A 277 -0.38 7.58 -17.04
N HIS A 278 -0.45 6.25 -17.10
CA HIS A 278 -1.70 5.53 -17.22
C HIS A 278 -2.63 5.67 -16.01
N SER A 279 -2.15 6.18 -14.87
CA SER A 279 -3.02 6.57 -13.75
C SER A 279 -3.80 7.88 -14.00
N LEU A 280 -3.34 8.69 -14.95
CA LEU A 280 -3.80 10.05 -15.25
C LEU A 280 -4.30 10.21 -16.69
N SER A 281 -4.13 9.23 -17.56
CA SER A 281 -4.42 9.35 -18.98
C SER A 281 -4.73 8.02 -19.66
N TYR A 282 -5.64 8.07 -20.63
CA TYR A 282 -5.85 6.97 -21.58
C TYR A 282 -4.82 6.94 -22.72
N ASP A 283 -4.10 8.05 -22.93
CA ASP A 283 -3.06 8.14 -23.94
C ASP A 283 -1.75 7.54 -23.40
N SER A 284 -1.05 6.76 -24.20
CA SER A 284 0.28 6.24 -23.88
C SER A 284 1.34 7.37 -23.94
N TRP A 285 2.16 7.49 -22.90
CA TRP A 285 3.26 8.46 -22.89
C TRP A 285 4.30 8.16 -23.96
N SER A 286 4.63 6.88 -24.16
CA SER A 286 5.64 6.46 -25.14
C SER A 286 5.21 6.70 -26.59
N ASP A 287 3.90 6.64 -26.87
CA ASP A 287 3.36 6.88 -28.22
C ASP A 287 3.10 8.37 -28.51
N TYR A 288 2.61 9.12 -27.53
CA TYR A 288 2.12 10.50 -27.74
C TYR A 288 3.07 11.58 -27.19
N GLY A 289 3.93 11.25 -26.23
CA GLY A 289 4.76 12.22 -25.51
C GLY A 289 3.92 13.40 -25.00
N GLU A 290 4.42 14.62 -25.18
CA GLU A 290 3.74 15.85 -24.75
C GLU A 290 2.36 16.10 -25.39
N LYS A 291 1.96 15.32 -26.40
CA LYS A 291 0.60 15.39 -26.97
C LYS A 291 -0.42 14.55 -26.18
N ALA A 292 0.05 13.70 -25.25
CA ALA A 292 -0.81 12.87 -24.41
C ALA A 292 -1.70 13.74 -23.53
N LYS A 293 -2.98 13.39 -23.43
CA LYS A 293 -4.00 14.20 -22.77
C LYS A 293 -4.24 13.72 -21.35
N LEU A 294 -4.15 14.65 -20.40
CA LEU A 294 -4.58 14.43 -19.03
C LEU A 294 -6.10 14.20 -18.98
N ASP A 295 -6.52 13.16 -18.26
CA ASP A 295 -7.91 12.98 -17.88
C ASP A 295 -8.25 13.87 -16.69
N ALA A 296 -9.20 14.79 -16.88
CA ALA A 296 -9.50 15.81 -15.89
C ALA A 296 -10.11 15.22 -14.62
N ASP A 297 -10.91 14.16 -14.72
CA ASP A 297 -11.60 13.59 -13.56
C ASP A 297 -10.69 12.67 -12.77
N ALA A 298 -9.85 11.86 -13.41
CA ALA A 298 -8.78 11.13 -12.74
C ALA A 298 -7.84 12.10 -12.00
N ARG A 299 -7.47 13.21 -12.64
CA ARG A 299 -6.66 14.26 -12.02
C ARG A 299 -7.35 14.90 -10.81
N LYS A 300 -8.67 15.13 -10.86
CA LYS A 300 -9.45 15.63 -9.71
C LYS A 300 -9.50 14.61 -8.57
N ALA A 301 -9.77 13.33 -8.86
CA ALA A 301 -9.76 12.29 -7.83
C ALA A 301 -8.43 12.24 -7.08
N LEU A 302 -7.32 12.31 -7.81
CA LEU A 302 -5.97 12.23 -7.26
C LEU A 302 -5.47 13.52 -6.60
N SER A 303 -6.20 14.63 -6.69
CA SER A 303 -5.78 15.92 -6.16
C SER A 303 -6.57 16.40 -4.94
N GLN A 304 -7.27 15.50 -4.27
CA GLN A 304 -7.93 15.80 -3.00
C GLN A 304 -6.89 15.86 -1.87
N THR A 305 -6.06 16.90 -1.91
CA THR A 305 -4.98 17.10 -0.95
C THR A 305 -5.45 17.87 0.28
N ARG A 306 -4.94 17.49 1.45
CA ARG A 306 -4.92 18.34 2.64
C ARG A 306 -3.67 19.23 2.63
N ASP A 307 -3.69 20.30 3.43
CA ASP A 307 -2.55 21.22 3.54
C ASP A 307 -1.26 20.47 3.92
N GLY A 308 -0.23 20.61 3.09
CA GLY A 308 1.06 19.97 3.31
C GLY A 308 1.12 18.52 2.86
N ALA A 309 0.15 18.07 2.05
CA ALA A 309 0.09 16.71 1.54
C ALA A 309 1.42 16.26 0.91
N VAL A 310 1.71 14.98 1.06
CA VAL A 310 2.88 14.33 0.49
C VAL A 310 2.44 13.31 -0.56
N ILE A 311 3.08 13.32 -1.72
CA ILE A 311 2.95 12.24 -2.70
C ILE A 311 4.27 11.47 -2.75
N VAL A 312 4.20 10.15 -2.61
CA VAL A 312 5.36 9.26 -2.65
C VAL A 312 5.24 8.33 -3.85
N ALA A 313 6.16 8.43 -4.80
CA ALA A 313 6.34 7.44 -5.84
C ALA A 313 7.25 6.32 -5.34
N SER A 314 6.70 5.11 -5.24
CA SER A 314 7.48 3.89 -5.00
C SER A 314 7.97 3.36 -6.35
N CYS A 315 9.16 3.81 -6.76
CA CYS A 315 9.73 3.49 -8.06
C CYS A 315 11.24 3.73 -8.09
N LYS A 316 11.87 3.32 -9.19
CA LYS A 316 13.23 3.76 -9.55
C LYS A 316 13.30 5.28 -9.81
N PRO A 317 14.50 5.87 -9.90
CA PRO A 317 14.64 7.28 -10.28
C PRO A 317 13.85 7.64 -11.54
N ILE A 318 13.19 8.79 -11.52
CA ILE A 318 12.30 9.21 -12.61
C ILE A 318 13.12 10.06 -13.59
N ALA A 319 13.47 9.46 -14.72
CA ALA A 319 14.21 10.10 -15.79
C ALA A 319 13.28 10.90 -16.73
N ASP A 320 13.82 11.93 -17.39
CA ASP A 320 13.14 12.69 -18.45
C ASP A 320 13.27 11.95 -19.78
N ASP A 321 12.59 10.82 -19.89
CA ASP A 321 12.56 9.95 -21.08
C ASP A 321 11.14 9.46 -21.41
N ASP A 322 11.03 8.46 -22.30
CA ASP A 322 9.78 7.86 -22.75
C ASP A 322 9.33 6.65 -21.89
N SER A 323 10.00 6.39 -20.76
CA SER A 323 9.63 5.32 -19.84
C SER A 323 8.27 5.59 -19.19
N ASP A 324 7.51 4.51 -19.02
CA ASP A 324 6.29 4.48 -18.21
C ASP A 324 6.01 3.04 -17.76
N PRO A 325 5.97 2.72 -16.44
CA PRO A 325 6.34 3.57 -15.30
C PRO A 325 7.84 3.52 -14.91
N PRO A 326 8.34 4.51 -14.15
CA PRO A 326 7.69 5.78 -13.82
C PRO A 326 7.72 6.73 -15.01
N CYS A 327 6.74 7.64 -15.10
CA CYS A 327 6.65 8.63 -16.17
C CYS A 327 7.00 10.04 -15.68
N ILE A 328 7.85 10.76 -16.42
CA ILE A 328 8.19 12.15 -16.11
C ILE A 328 6.99 13.11 -16.19
N ARG A 329 6.07 12.89 -17.13
CA ARG A 329 4.87 13.72 -17.27
C ARG A 329 3.94 13.55 -16.08
N ALA A 330 3.77 12.33 -15.58
CA ALA A 330 3.03 12.04 -14.36
C ALA A 330 3.69 12.69 -13.14
N LYS A 331 5.03 12.61 -13.00
CA LYS A 331 5.77 13.31 -11.94
C LYS A 331 5.47 14.80 -11.94
N ARG A 332 5.48 15.46 -13.11
CA ARG A 332 5.16 16.90 -13.22
C ARG A 332 3.74 17.21 -12.72
N GLU A 333 2.76 16.35 -13.01
CA GLU A 333 1.39 16.52 -12.49
C GLU A 333 1.31 16.33 -10.97
N TYR A 334 1.94 15.29 -10.41
CA TYR A 334 1.94 15.08 -8.97
C TYR A 334 2.69 16.17 -8.22
N VAL A 335 3.79 16.69 -8.77
CA VAL A 335 4.48 17.86 -8.22
C VAL A 335 3.55 19.08 -8.21
N ALA A 336 2.82 19.33 -9.30
CA ALA A 336 1.84 20.43 -9.34
C ALA A 336 0.72 20.26 -8.29
N ILE A 337 0.23 19.03 -8.07
CA ILE A 337 -0.77 18.72 -7.03
C ILE A 337 -0.24 19.12 -5.65
N VAL A 338 0.96 18.64 -5.28
CA VAL A 338 1.48 18.94 -3.95
C VAL A 338 1.87 20.40 -3.82
N ASP A 339 2.40 21.05 -4.86
CA ASP A 339 2.76 22.48 -4.79
C ASP A 339 1.54 23.37 -4.44
N GLU A 340 0.36 23.06 -4.98
CA GLU A 340 -0.91 23.74 -4.62
C GLU A 340 -1.25 23.57 -3.14
N ALA A 341 -1.03 22.37 -2.59
CA ALA A 341 -1.20 22.07 -1.17
C ALA A 341 -0.05 22.57 -0.29
N LYS A 342 0.96 23.24 -0.87
CA LYS A 342 2.25 23.54 -0.22
C LYS A 342 2.87 22.26 0.35
N GLY A 343 2.71 21.13 -0.32
CA GLY A 343 3.18 19.81 0.02
C GLY A 343 4.59 19.52 -0.48
N GLU A 344 4.93 18.23 -0.58
CA GLU A 344 6.20 17.74 -1.13
C GLU A 344 6.03 16.41 -1.88
N PHE A 345 6.82 16.21 -2.93
CA PHE A 345 6.89 14.95 -3.68
C PHE A 345 8.18 14.20 -3.33
N TYR A 346 8.07 12.89 -3.13
CA TYR A 346 9.20 12.01 -2.86
C TYR A 346 9.22 10.83 -3.83
N CYS A 347 10.42 10.34 -4.17
CA CYS A 347 10.62 9.09 -4.88
C CYS A 347 11.53 8.18 -4.03
N THR A 348 11.12 6.92 -3.82
CA THR A 348 11.90 5.96 -3.00
C THR A 348 13.26 5.66 -3.63
N GLY A 349 13.35 5.62 -4.96
CA GLY A 349 14.59 5.46 -5.72
C GLY A 349 15.50 6.70 -5.74
N GLU A 350 15.04 7.85 -5.24
CA GLU A 350 15.84 9.09 -5.18
C GLU A 350 16.23 9.46 -3.73
N TYR A 351 15.66 8.79 -2.71
CA TYR A 351 15.82 9.16 -1.30
C TYR A 351 16.81 8.29 -0.50
N PRO A 352 17.66 8.87 0.36
CA PRO A 352 18.05 10.29 0.41
C PRO A 352 18.93 10.69 -0.78
N SER A 353 19.46 9.71 -1.50
CA SER A 353 20.15 9.86 -2.78
C SER A 353 20.16 8.52 -3.51
N GLU A 354 20.19 8.53 -4.85
CA GLU A 354 20.23 7.34 -5.70
C GLU A 354 21.36 6.34 -5.34
N LYS A 355 22.45 6.82 -4.74
CA LYS A 355 23.63 6.01 -4.38
C LYS A 355 23.53 5.35 -3.01
N SER A 356 22.59 5.77 -2.17
CA SER A 356 22.51 5.34 -0.78
C SER A 356 21.06 5.38 -0.33
N LEU A 357 20.22 4.56 -0.96
CA LEU A 357 18.78 4.54 -0.71
C LEU A 357 18.48 4.19 0.75
N GLU A 358 17.47 4.80 1.33
CA GLU A 358 16.95 4.47 2.66
C GLU A 358 15.41 4.45 2.64
N PRO A 359 14.73 3.68 3.53
CA PRO A 359 13.29 3.76 3.67
C PRO A 359 12.84 5.18 4.04
N LEU A 360 11.82 5.68 3.35
CA LEU A 360 11.15 6.94 3.66
C LEU A 360 10.20 6.69 4.84
N VAL A 361 10.49 7.31 5.99
CA VAL A 361 9.69 7.15 7.21
C VAL A 361 8.99 8.45 7.58
N PHE A 362 7.67 8.45 7.47
CA PHE A 362 6.80 9.56 7.88
C PHE A 362 6.23 9.29 9.25
N THR A 363 6.15 10.33 10.09
CA THR A 363 5.56 10.25 11.44
C THR A 363 4.27 11.05 11.49
N VAL A 364 3.17 10.42 11.94
CA VAL A 364 1.91 11.11 12.16
C VAL A 364 1.96 11.83 13.50
N THR A 365 1.74 13.14 13.49
CA THR A 365 1.74 13.99 14.70
C THR A 365 0.41 14.74 14.80
N ALA A 366 0.13 15.32 15.96
CA ALA A 366 -1.07 16.14 16.14
C ALA A 366 -1.06 17.41 15.26
N GLN A 367 0.10 17.79 14.72
CA GLN A 367 0.27 18.92 13.81
C GLN A 367 0.27 18.50 12.34
N GLY A 368 0.04 17.23 12.02
CA GLY A 368 0.09 16.68 10.66
C GLY A 368 1.27 15.73 10.42
N VAL A 369 1.53 15.44 9.15
CA VAL A 369 2.58 14.51 8.74
C VAL A 369 3.96 15.16 8.85
N GLN A 370 4.85 14.52 9.61
CA GLN A 370 6.25 14.90 9.68
C GLN A 370 7.08 14.05 8.69
N PRO A 371 7.75 14.67 7.69
CA PRO A 371 8.64 13.96 6.77
C PRO A 371 9.90 13.45 7.48
N PRO A 372 10.63 12.50 6.87
CA PRO A 372 11.87 12.00 7.47
C PRO A 372 12.88 13.14 7.65
N SER A 373 13.63 13.11 8.76
CA SER A 373 14.65 14.12 9.06
C SER A 373 15.71 14.15 7.94
N LYS A 374 16.01 15.34 7.41
CA LYS A 374 17.15 15.52 6.48
C LYS A 374 18.43 15.10 7.21
N LYS A 375 19.02 13.96 6.83
CA LYS A 375 20.38 13.61 7.26
C LYS A 375 21.35 14.47 6.45
N GLU A 376 22.10 15.35 7.10
CA GLU A 376 23.24 16.00 6.44
C GLU A 376 24.21 14.91 5.97
N SER A 377 24.62 14.99 4.70
CA SER A 377 25.61 14.09 4.13
C SER A 377 26.96 14.33 4.79
N GLY A 378 27.35 13.43 5.70
CA GLY A 378 28.75 13.33 6.13
C GLY A 378 29.06 13.35 7.63
N SER A 379 28.19 12.92 8.53
CA SER A 379 28.63 12.60 9.90
C SER A 379 28.31 11.17 10.32
N LYS A 380 29.37 10.42 10.63
CA LYS A 380 29.27 9.17 11.40
C LYS A 380 28.73 9.54 12.78
N ALA A 381 27.60 8.95 13.15
CA ALA A 381 27.11 8.79 14.52
C ALA A 381 27.21 10.04 15.43
N ALA A 382 26.22 10.93 15.33
CA ALA A 382 25.53 11.56 16.47
C ALA A 382 24.34 12.33 15.90
N ALA A 383 23.14 12.11 16.47
CA ALA A 383 21.94 12.79 16.04
C ALA A 383 22.10 14.31 16.17
N VAL A 384 22.14 15.00 15.03
CA VAL A 384 21.74 16.41 14.92
C VAL A 384 20.40 16.39 14.18
N ILE A 385 19.34 16.65 14.93
CA ILE A 385 18.00 16.84 14.40
C ILE A 385 18.00 18.23 13.75
N THR A 386 18.40 18.31 12.49
CA THR A 386 18.07 19.47 11.65
C THR A 386 16.59 19.36 11.29
N SER A 387 15.84 20.41 11.62
CA SER A 387 14.38 20.45 11.57
C SER A 387 13.83 19.88 10.25
N ALA A 388 13.15 18.73 10.34
CA ALA A 388 12.12 18.41 9.36
C ALA A 388 11.16 19.61 9.28
N ARG A 389 10.60 19.86 8.10
CA ARG A 389 9.56 20.88 7.93
C ARG A 389 8.52 20.68 9.02
N THR A 390 8.14 21.77 9.71
CA THR A 390 7.10 21.71 10.74
C THR A 390 5.81 21.24 10.07
N PRO A 391 5.18 20.17 10.57
CA PRO A 391 3.89 19.72 10.08
C PRO A 391 2.88 20.88 10.06
N MET A 392 2.08 20.97 9.01
CA MET A 392 1.05 22.01 8.91
C MET A 392 -0.26 21.50 9.51
N PRO A 393 -0.88 22.25 10.42
CA PRO A 393 -2.11 21.82 11.06
C PRO A 393 -3.24 21.67 10.04
N HIS A 394 -4.00 20.58 10.16
CA HIS A 394 -5.15 20.28 9.31
C HIS A 394 -6.19 21.39 9.35
N GLY A 395 -6.68 21.82 8.18
CA GLY A 395 -7.85 22.69 8.06
C GLY A 395 -7.64 24.14 8.51
N ALA A 396 -6.41 24.65 8.47
CA ALA A 396 -6.13 26.07 8.70
C ALA A 396 -6.28 26.89 7.40
N SER A 397 -7.53 27.01 6.93
CA SER A 397 -7.94 28.03 5.95
C SER A 397 -8.85 29.06 6.60
#